data_AF-A0A7V6Q3Q8-F1
#
_entry.id   AF-A0A7V6Q3Q8-F1
#
_cell.length_a   1.000
_cell.length_b   1.000
_cell.length_c   1.000
_cell.angle_alpha   90.00
_cell.angle_beta   90.00
_cell.angle_gamma   90.00
#
_symmetry.space_group_name_H-M   'P 1'
#
loop_
_entity.id
_entity.type
_entity.pdbx_description
1 polymer ?
#
loop_
_entity_poly.entity_id
_entity_poly.type
_entity_poly.pdbx_seq_one_letter_code
_entity_poly.pdbx_strand_id
1 'polypeptide(L)'
;MKVNKFIADSAHDAYPFYELCEFWGVEPFIDLNSKGKGNFKNLPSVSVNEFGIPICPKGYAMCFCGFNKSRSRLKWRCPLKAGSRRLRKNISCDCPCSDSPYGRTVYTKPQDDLRIFTKTPRDSKAWRKVYAMRSSSERSF
;
A
#
# COMPACT_ATOMS: atom_id res chain seq x y z
N MET A 1 22.94 11.78 12.54
CA MET A 1 21.52 11.97 12.15
C MET A 1 21.17 10.87 11.16
N LYS A 2 20.19 9.99 11.47
CA LYS A 2 19.79 8.90 10.57
C LYS A 2 18.46 9.27 9.93
N VAL A 3 18.47 9.56 8.64
CA VAL A 3 17.24 9.81 7.87
C VAL A 3 16.56 8.46 7.71
N ASN A 4 15.34 8.31 8.24
CA ASN A 4 14.61 7.04 8.21
C ASN A 4 13.42 7.06 7.25
N LYS A 5 13.00 8.24 6.78
CA LYS A 5 11.84 8.42 5.89
C LYS A 5 12.17 9.46 4.84
N PHE A 6 11.74 9.21 3.61
CA PHE A 6 11.80 10.14 2.50
C PHE A 6 10.37 10.53 2.14
N ILE A 7 10.03 11.82 2.16
CA ILE A 7 8.68 12.31 1.91
C ILE A 7 8.74 13.21 0.68
N ALA A 8 7.97 12.89 -0.36
CA ALA A 8 7.95 13.64 -1.60
C ALA A 8 6.58 13.58 -2.28
N ASP A 9 6.30 14.53 -3.17
CA ASP A 9 5.07 14.55 -3.96
C ASP A 9 5.12 13.58 -5.15
N SER A 10 4.04 13.57 -5.94
CA SER A 10 3.93 12.69 -7.11
C SER A 10 4.86 13.05 -8.27
N ALA A 11 5.57 14.19 -8.24
CA ALA A 11 6.60 14.48 -9.22
C ALA A 11 7.83 13.56 -9.04
N HIS A 12 8.02 13.04 -7.83
CA HIS A 12 9.08 12.11 -7.47
C HIS A 12 8.67 10.63 -7.62
N ASP A 13 7.51 10.37 -8.24
CA ASP A 13 7.02 9.03 -8.49
C ASP A 13 7.73 8.33 -9.66
N ALA A 14 9.02 8.06 -9.46
CA ALA A 14 9.87 7.36 -10.42
C ALA A 14 10.71 6.30 -9.70
N TYR A 15 10.90 5.15 -10.35
CA TYR A 15 11.65 4.00 -9.83
C TYR A 15 13.00 4.36 -9.17
N PRO A 16 13.84 5.23 -9.75
CA PRO A 16 15.13 5.58 -9.15
C PRO A 16 15.04 6.12 -7.72
N PHE A 17 13.98 6.85 -7.35
CA PHE A 17 13.80 7.33 -5.98
C PHE A 17 13.52 6.19 -5.01
N TYR A 18 12.73 5.20 -5.43
CA TYR A 18 12.42 4.03 -4.62
C TYR A 18 13.64 3.12 -4.45
N GLU A 19 14.43 2.92 -5.51
CA GLU A 19 15.68 2.15 -5.48
C GLU A 19 16.71 2.79 -4.55
N LEU A 20 16.87 4.12 -4.62
CA LEU A 20 17.75 4.87 -3.72
C LEU A 20 17.31 4.74 -2.25
N CYS A 21 16.00 4.81 -2.00
CA CYS A 21 15.44 4.62 -0.67
C CYS A 21 15.73 3.20 -0.14
N GLU A 22 15.54 2.17 -0.95
CA GLU A 22 15.86 0.78 -0.57
C GLU A 22 17.35 0.64 -0.25
N PHE A 23 18.23 1.18 -1.09
CA PHE A 23 19.69 1.13 -0.91
C PHE A 23 20.13 1.78 0.42
N TRP A 24 19.50 2.90 0.81
CA TRP A 24 19.80 3.58 2.08
C TRP A 24 18.99 3.07 3.27
N GLY A 25 18.09 2.10 3.08
CA GLY A 25 17.19 1.62 4.12
C GLY A 25 16.21 2.70 4.63
N VAL A 26 15.86 3.64 3.75
CA VAL A 26 14.93 4.75 4.00
C VAL A 26 13.55 4.36 3.50
N GLU A 27 12.51 4.65 4.27
CA GLU A 27 11.14 4.33 3.85
C GLU A 27 10.54 5.45 2.97
N PRO A 28 10.13 5.18 1.72
CA PRO A 28 9.56 6.19 0.83
C PRO A 28 8.07 6.45 1.14
N PHE A 29 7.72 7.73 1.25
CA PHE A 29 6.36 8.26 1.35
C PHE A 29 6.13 9.21 0.17
N ILE A 30 5.92 8.61 -1.00
CA ILE A 30 5.76 9.29 -2.29
C ILE A 30 4.34 9.04 -2.80
N ASP A 31 3.63 10.10 -3.17
CA ASP A 31 2.32 9.98 -3.83
C ASP A 31 2.46 9.33 -5.21
N LEU A 32 1.48 8.53 -5.61
CA LEU A 32 1.46 7.98 -6.97
C LEU A 32 1.00 9.05 -7.96
N ASN A 33 1.70 9.15 -9.08
CA ASN A 33 1.32 10.06 -10.16
C ASN A 33 0.10 9.51 -10.90
N SER A 34 -1.01 10.26 -10.84
CA SER A 34 -2.29 9.90 -11.48
C SER A 34 -2.23 9.91 -13.01
N LYS A 35 -1.28 10.67 -13.61
CA LYS A 35 -1.05 10.70 -15.06
C LYS A 35 -0.26 9.49 -15.54
N GLY A 36 0.61 8.97 -14.68
CA GLY A 36 1.24 7.67 -14.86
C GLY A 36 0.30 6.56 -14.40
N LYS A 37 -0.82 6.35 -15.12
CA LYS A 37 -1.63 5.13 -14.99
C LYS A 37 -0.66 3.96 -15.13
N GLY A 38 -0.26 3.41 -13.99
CA GLY A 38 0.88 2.53 -13.90
C GLY A 38 0.74 1.46 -14.96
N ASN A 39 1.73 1.34 -15.83
CA ASN A 39 1.95 0.10 -16.54
C ASN A 39 2.33 -0.92 -15.47
N PHE A 40 1.28 -1.43 -14.84
CA PHE A 40 1.17 -2.40 -13.76
C PHE A 40 1.62 -3.79 -14.23
N LYS A 41 2.64 -3.82 -15.11
CA LYS A 41 3.09 -4.97 -15.89
C LYS A 41 3.67 -6.09 -15.02
N ASN A 42 4.12 -5.75 -13.81
CA ASN A 42 4.73 -6.68 -12.85
C ASN A 42 3.90 -6.83 -11.57
N LEU A 43 2.60 -6.52 -11.60
CA LEU A 43 1.78 -6.82 -10.43
C LEU A 43 1.61 -8.33 -10.26
N PRO A 44 1.52 -8.82 -9.01
CA PRO A 44 1.07 -10.17 -8.75
C PRO A 44 -0.30 -10.38 -9.41
N SER A 45 -0.76 -11.61 -9.49
CA SER A 45 -2.06 -12.04 -10.06
C SER A 45 -3.32 -11.40 -9.42
N VAL A 46 -3.18 -10.31 -8.69
CA VAL A 46 -4.20 -9.57 -7.95
C VAL A 46 -4.23 -8.13 -8.43
N SER A 47 -5.40 -7.68 -8.87
CA SER A 47 -5.65 -6.27 -9.22
C SER A 47 -5.43 -5.36 -8.02
N VAL A 48 -4.87 -4.16 -8.23
CA VAL A 48 -4.72 -3.12 -7.20
C VAL A 48 -5.46 -1.85 -7.60
N ASN A 49 -5.84 -1.04 -6.60
CA ASN A 49 -6.45 0.28 -6.83
C ASN A 49 -5.39 1.38 -7.03
N GLU A 50 -5.82 2.65 -7.16
CA GLU A 50 -4.90 3.79 -7.33
C GLU A 50 -3.89 4.00 -6.19
N PHE A 51 -4.09 3.36 -5.03
CA PHE A 51 -3.19 3.44 -3.87
C PHE A 51 -2.24 2.23 -3.78
N GLY A 52 -2.31 1.29 -4.73
CA GLY A 52 -1.55 0.03 -4.67
C GLY A 52 -2.13 -0.99 -3.68
N ILE A 53 -3.38 -0.81 -3.24
CA ILE A 53 -4.07 -1.73 -2.34
C ILE A 53 -4.72 -2.85 -3.17
N PRO A 54 -4.47 -4.14 -2.84
CA PRO A 54 -5.11 -5.26 -3.51
C PRO A 54 -6.64 -5.21 -3.45
N ILE A 55 -7.28 -5.57 -4.55
CA ILE A 55 -8.73 -5.68 -4.70
C ILE A 55 -9.09 -7.16 -4.76
N CYS A 56 -10.10 -7.57 -3.98
CA CYS A 56 -10.58 -8.95 -4.04
C CYS A 56 -11.39 -9.19 -5.34
N PRO A 57 -11.64 -10.46 -5.73
CA PRO A 57 -12.44 -10.77 -6.92
C PRO A 57 -13.87 -10.20 -6.94
N LYS A 58 -14.34 -9.67 -5.81
CA LYS A 58 -15.66 -9.02 -5.67
C LYS A 58 -15.58 -7.49 -5.69
N GLY A 59 -14.43 -6.92 -6.05
CA GLY A 59 -14.25 -5.48 -6.22
C GLY A 59 -13.95 -4.69 -4.94
N TYR A 60 -13.82 -5.36 -3.79
CA TYR A 60 -13.54 -4.67 -2.52
C TYR A 60 -12.05 -4.56 -2.24
N ALA A 61 -11.60 -3.35 -1.87
CA ALA A 61 -10.24 -3.10 -1.40
C ALA A 61 -9.94 -3.89 -0.11
N MET A 62 -8.81 -4.57 -0.09
CA MET A 62 -8.42 -5.44 1.03
C MET A 62 -7.88 -4.64 2.22
N CYS A 63 -8.06 -5.16 3.43
CA CYS A 63 -7.57 -4.52 4.65
C CYS A 63 -6.12 -4.91 4.93
N PHE A 64 -5.26 -3.91 5.10
CA PHE A 64 -3.91 -4.12 5.60
C PHE A 64 -3.95 -4.68 7.03
N CYS A 65 -3.27 -5.80 7.25
CA CYS A 65 -3.23 -6.52 8.52
C CYS A 65 -1.83 -6.62 9.12
N GLY A 66 -0.85 -5.93 8.53
CA GLY A 66 0.50 -5.84 9.05
C GLY A 66 1.57 -6.27 8.05
N PHE A 67 2.80 -5.88 8.37
CA PHE A 67 3.99 -6.25 7.63
C PHE A 67 4.67 -7.44 8.31
N ASN A 68 4.88 -8.51 7.56
CA ASN A 68 5.65 -9.66 8.01
C ASN A 68 7.14 -9.39 7.76
N LYS A 69 7.88 -9.11 8.84
CA LYS A 69 9.31 -8.79 8.78
C LYS A 69 10.17 -9.94 8.26
N SER A 70 9.90 -11.18 8.68
CA SER A 70 10.75 -12.33 8.30
C SER A 70 10.64 -12.72 6.83
N ARG A 71 9.52 -12.39 6.19
CA ARG A 71 9.27 -12.66 4.76
C ARG A 71 9.16 -11.39 3.91
N SER A 72 9.49 -10.23 4.49
CA SER A 72 9.41 -8.89 3.89
C SER A 72 8.14 -8.68 3.04
N ARG A 73 6.96 -8.97 3.61
CA ARG A 73 5.68 -8.94 2.86
C ARG A 73 4.55 -8.27 3.61
N LEU A 74 3.73 -7.53 2.88
CA LEU A 74 2.48 -6.94 3.33
C LEU A 74 1.39 -8.01 3.37
N LYS A 75 0.67 -8.11 4.48
CA LYS A 75 -0.46 -9.03 4.63
C LYS A 75 -1.77 -8.26 4.47
N TRP A 76 -2.61 -8.74 3.56
CA TRP A 76 -3.92 -8.17 3.25
C TRP A 76 -5.01 -9.20 3.52
N ARG A 77 -6.12 -8.78 4.11
CA ARG A 77 -7.26 -9.66 4.40
C ARG A 77 -8.57 -9.11 3.87
N CYS A 78 -9.52 -10.02 3.66
CA CYS A 78 -10.87 -9.69 3.27
C CYS A 78 -11.49 -8.64 4.22
N PRO A 79 -12.03 -7.54 3.69
CA PRO A 79 -12.58 -6.46 4.51
C PRO A 79 -13.85 -6.89 5.26
N LEU A 80 -14.59 -7.88 4.76
CA LEU A 80 -15.73 -8.46 5.47
C LEU A 80 -15.31 -9.14 6.79
N LYS A 81 -14.10 -9.70 6.85
CA LYS A 81 -13.60 -10.41 8.05
C LYS A 81 -12.66 -9.55 8.90
N ALA A 82 -11.78 -8.76 8.28
CA ALA A 82 -10.76 -7.97 8.98
C ALA A 82 -11.08 -6.47 9.11
N GLY A 83 -12.06 -5.96 8.37
CA GLY A 83 -12.42 -4.54 8.35
C GLY A 83 -13.08 -4.05 9.63
N SER A 84 -13.23 -2.74 9.77
CA SER A 84 -13.99 -2.14 10.87
C SER A 84 -15.47 -2.52 10.79
N ARG A 85 -16.21 -2.42 11.90
CA ARG A 85 -17.66 -2.69 11.90
C ARG A 85 -18.41 -1.86 10.84
N ARG A 86 -18.01 -0.60 10.64
CA ARG A 86 -18.57 0.29 9.62
C ARG A 86 -18.28 -0.22 8.21
N LEU A 87 -17.03 -0.63 7.94
CA LEU A 87 -16.64 -1.16 6.64
C LEU A 87 -17.40 -2.45 6.32
N ARG A 88 -17.50 -3.38 7.28
CA ARG A 88 -18.21 -4.65 7.11
C ARG A 88 -19.68 -4.47 6.73
N LYS A 89 -20.36 -3.46 7.29
CA LYS A 89 -21.76 -3.16 6.96
C LYS A 89 -21.98 -2.74 5.50
N ASN A 90 -20.96 -2.17 4.86
CA ASN A 90 -21.03 -1.68 3.49
C ASN A 90 -20.59 -2.74 2.46
N ILE A 91 -20.39 -3.98 2.90
CA ILE A 91 -19.93 -5.08 2.06
C ILE A 91 -21.01 -6.15 2.08
N SER A 92 -21.57 -6.42 0.90
CA SER A 92 -22.40 -7.62 0.67
C SER A 92 -21.63 -8.57 -0.24
N CYS A 93 -21.64 -9.85 0.09
CA CYS A 93 -20.89 -10.85 -0.65
C CYS A 93 -21.68 -12.15 -0.69
N ASP A 94 -22.68 -12.19 -1.57
CA ASP A 94 -23.64 -13.30 -1.65
C ASP A 94 -22.95 -14.61 -2.04
N CYS A 95 -21.91 -14.53 -2.89
CA CYS A 95 -20.99 -15.63 -3.19
C CYS A 95 -19.58 -15.27 -2.67
N PRO A 96 -19.21 -15.65 -1.43
CA PRO A 96 -17.93 -15.26 -0.85
C PRO A 96 -16.74 -15.73 -1.69
N CYS A 97 -15.73 -14.87 -1.84
CA CYS A 97 -14.51 -15.19 -2.60
C CYS A 97 -13.52 -16.13 -1.87
N SER A 98 -13.93 -16.69 -0.72
CA SER A 98 -13.18 -17.66 0.08
C SER A 98 -14.09 -18.26 1.16
N ASP A 99 -14.04 -19.57 1.31
CA ASP A 99 -14.81 -20.31 2.33
C ASP A 99 -14.17 -20.28 3.73
N SER A 100 -12.95 -19.76 3.83
CA SER A 100 -12.24 -19.69 5.10
C SER A 100 -12.96 -18.74 6.08
N PRO A 101 -13.15 -19.11 7.36
CA PRO A 101 -13.67 -18.20 8.37
C PRO A 101 -12.75 -16.97 8.56
N TYR A 102 -11.45 -17.14 8.28
CA TYR A 102 -10.46 -16.07 8.29
C TYR A 102 -10.56 -15.14 7.07
N GLY A 103 -11.29 -15.55 6.04
CA GLY A 103 -11.47 -14.86 4.76
C GLY A 103 -10.23 -14.91 3.87
N ARG A 104 -10.40 -14.46 2.63
CA ARG A 104 -9.32 -14.37 1.64
C ARG A 104 -8.15 -13.56 2.19
N THR A 105 -6.94 -14.09 2.04
CA THR A 105 -5.69 -13.41 2.40
C THR A 105 -4.82 -13.27 1.15
N VAL A 106 -4.24 -12.09 0.95
CA VAL A 106 -3.30 -11.81 -0.12
C VAL A 106 -2.01 -11.29 0.49
N TYR A 107 -0.89 -11.62 -0.13
CA TYR A 107 0.42 -11.11 0.26
C TYR A 107 1.03 -10.38 -0.93
N THR A 108 1.60 -9.20 -0.68
CA THR A 108 2.38 -8.46 -1.67
C THR A 108 3.74 -8.13 -1.06
N LYS A 109 4.80 -8.12 -1.87
CA LYS A 109 6.15 -7.80 -1.39
C LYS A 109 6.63 -6.49 -1.98
N PRO A 110 7.38 -5.67 -1.22
CA PRO A 110 8.10 -4.54 -1.79
C PRO A 110 9.02 -4.93 -2.96
N GLN A 111 9.62 -6.12 -2.92
CA GLN A 111 10.47 -6.58 -4.03
C GLN A 111 9.68 -6.90 -5.31
N ASP A 112 8.37 -7.14 -5.23
CA ASP A 112 7.55 -7.38 -6.43
C ASP A 112 7.39 -6.05 -7.21
N ASP A 113 7.24 -4.93 -6.49
CA ASP A 113 7.22 -3.58 -7.05
C ASP A 113 7.49 -2.56 -5.92
N LEU A 114 8.69 -1.97 -5.90
CA LEU A 114 9.13 -1.02 -4.87
C LEU A 114 8.29 0.27 -4.86
N ARG A 115 7.73 0.62 -6.03
CA ARG A 115 6.88 1.80 -6.20
C ARG A 115 5.49 1.53 -5.64
N ILE A 116 4.88 0.39 -5.93
CA ILE A 116 3.50 0.08 -5.54
C ILE A 116 3.40 -0.47 -4.12
N PHE A 117 4.30 -1.38 -3.74
CA PHE A 117 4.25 -2.08 -2.47
C PHE A 117 5.23 -1.52 -1.45
N THR A 118 4.96 -0.30 -1.00
CA THR A 118 5.71 0.29 0.10
C THR A 118 5.39 -0.40 1.43
N LYS A 119 6.38 -0.45 2.33
CA LYS A 119 6.25 -1.06 3.67
C LYS A 119 5.08 -0.49 4.48
N THR A 120 4.89 0.82 4.44
CA THR A 120 3.67 1.47 4.91
C THR A 120 2.72 1.69 3.73
N PRO A 121 1.55 1.02 3.70
CA PRO A 121 0.59 1.21 2.63
C PRO A 121 0.09 2.64 2.52
N ARG A 122 -0.04 3.14 1.28
CA ARG A 122 -0.66 4.44 0.98
C ARG A 122 -2.09 4.48 1.48
N ASP A 123 -2.56 5.69 1.81
CA ASP A 123 -3.86 5.99 2.44
C ASP A 123 -4.12 5.37 3.83
N SER A 124 -3.23 4.51 4.32
CA SER A 124 -3.29 4.04 5.70
C SER A 124 -3.18 5.20 6.69
N LYS A 125 -3.73 5.05 7.90
CA LYS A 125 -3.63 6.06 8.96
C LYS A 125 -2.17 6.41 9.29
N ALA A 126 -1.28 5.42 9.25
CA ALA A 126 0.15 5.62 9.46
C ALA A 126 0.77 6.45 8.34
N TRP A 127 0.42 6.15 7.09
CA TRP A 127 0.89 6.89 5.93
C TRP A 127 0.45 8.35 5.97
N ARG A 128 -0.85 8.61 6.15
CA ARG A 128 -1.40 9.97 6.23
C ARG A 128 -0.78 10.80 7.36
N LYS A 129 -0.48 10.17 8.50
CA LYS A 129 0.19 10.84 9.63
C LYS A 129 1.60 11.32 9.26
N VAL A 130 2.38 10.48 8.58
CA VAL A 130 3.74 10.85 8.16
C VAL A 130 3.67 11.86 7.01
N TYR A 131 2.83 11.60 6.01
CA TYR A 131 2.74 12.43 4.82
C TYR A 131 2.23 13.85 5.11
N ALA A 132 1.41 14.05 6.15
CA ALA A 132 1.01 15.39 6.60
C ALA A 132 2.21 16.31 6.95
N MET A 133 3.36 15.74 7.31
CA MET A 133 4.60 16.48 7.61
C MET A 133 5.29 17.03 6.36
N ARG A 134 4.84 16.66 5.15
CA ARG A 134 5.38 17.15 3.86
C ARG A 134 5.34 18.67 3.79
N SER A 135 4.25 19.28 4.24
CA SER A 135 4.08 20.74 4.25
C SER A 135 5.11 21.49 5.10
N SER A 136 5.62 20.87 6.16
CA SER A 136 6.72 21.43 6.96
C SER A 136 8.07 21.30 6.26
N SER A 137 8.26 20.23 5.47
CA SER A 137 9.50 20.00 4.71
C SER A 137 9.60 20.94 3.49
N GLU A 138 8.47 21.21 2.83
CA GLU A 138 8.38 22.08 1.63
C GLU A 138 8.43 23.58 1.94
N ARG A 139 8.20 23.99 3.20
CA ARG A 139 8.20 25.40 3.64
C ARG A 139 9.48 25.84 4.35
N SER A 140 10.42 24.94 4.56
CA SER A 140 11.72 25.26 5.17
C SER A 140 12.68 25.69 4.06
N PHE A 141 12.48 26.90 3.53
CA PHE A 141 13.39 27.59 2.62
C PHE A 141 13.60 29.02 3.11
#